data_AF-A0A179S3M8-F1
#
_entry.id   AF-A0A179S3M8-F1
#
_cell.length_a   1.000
_cell.length_b   1.000
_cell.length_c   1.000
_cell.angle_alpha   90.00
_cell.angle_beta   90.00
_cell.angle_gamma   90.00
#
_symmetry.space_group_name_H-M   'P 1'
#
loop_
_entity.id
_entity.type
_entity.pdbx_description
1 polymer ?
#
loop_
_entity_poly.entity_id
_entity_poly.type
_entity_poly.pdbx_seq_one_letter_code
_entity_poly.pdbx_strand_id
1 'polypeptide(L)'
;MTPACPVLAPEIREHIERAIEAALETAQRLIGILDRADGNPDLEDGADDEPSLGAPEGHASQIVWLRGGDRDLETIRPECLS
;
A
#
# COMPACT_ATOMS: atom_id res chain seq x y z
N MET A 1 36.09 -35.41 7.58
CA MET A 1 35.72 -35.45 6.15
C MET A 1 34.37 -34.77 6.02
N THR A 2 34.34 -33.52 5.58
CA THR A 2 33.08 -32.78 5.37
C THR A 2 32.44 -33.32 4.09
N PRO A 3 31.17 -33.78 4.09
CA PRO A 3 30.53 -34.17 2.84
C PRO A 3 30.39 -32.93 1.96
N ALA A 4 30.88 -33.00 0.72
CA ALA A 4 30.66 -31.96 -0.27
C ALA A 4 29.15 -31.86 -0.55
N CYS A 5 28.61 -30.65 -0.50
CA CYS A 5 27.25 -30.37 -0.95
C CYS A 5 27.13 -30.88 -2.40
N PRO A 6 26.14 -31.74 -2.74
CA PRO A 6 26.03 -32.28 -4.08
C PRO A 6 25.80 -31.13 -5.07
N VAL A 7 26.78 -30.89 -5.92
CA VAL A 7 26.61 -29.98 -7.07
C VAL A 7 25.65 -30.68 -8.03
N LEU A 8 24.49 -30.08 -8.26
CA LEU A 8 23.53 -30.59 -9.24
C LEU A 8 24.20 -30.68 -10.61
N ALA A 9 23.91 -31.77 -11.35
CA ALA A 9 24.33 -31.91 -12.73
C ALA A 9 23.85 -30.68 -13.55
N PRO A 10 24.66 -30.16 -14.48
CA PRO A 10 24.35 -28.94 -15.20
C PRO A 10 23.01 -29.00 -15.95
N GLU A 11 22.65 -30.16 -16.46
CA GLU A 11 21.38 -30.39 -17.17
C GLU A 11 20.17 -30.28 -16.22
N ILE A 12 20.32 -30.76 -14.98
CA ILE A 12 19.28 -30.66 -13.94
C ILE A 12 19.12 -29.20 -13.52
N ARG A 13 20.23 -28.48 -13.35
CA ARG A 13 20.21 -27.04 -13.07
C ARG A 13 19.47 -26.27 -14.16
N GLU A 14 19.84 -26.49 -15.42
CA GLU A 14 19.23 -25.84 -16.57
C GLU A 14 17.73 -26.14 -16.68
N HIS A 15 17.33 -27.39 -16.40
CA HIS A 15 15.92 -27.76 -16.38
C HIS A 15 15.14 -27.02 -15.28
N ILE A 16 15.71 -26.91 -14.08
CA ILE A 16 15.11 -26.17 -12.97
C ILE A 16 14.98 -24.69 -13.32
N GLU A 17 16.01 -24.08 -13.90
CA GLU A 17 16.00 -22.67 -14.30
C GLU A 17 14.90 -22.39 -15.33
N ARG A 18 14.73 -23.24 -16.35
CA ARG A 18 13.61 -23.14 -17.30
C ARG A 18 12.24 -23.32 -16.64
N ALA A 19 12.11 -24.24 -15.70
CA ALA A 19 10.86 -24.45 -14.97
C ALA A 19 10.49 -23.22 -14.13
N ILE A 20 11.49 -22.56 -13.52
CA ILE A 20 11.30 -21.32 -12.77
C ILE A 20 10.84 -20.19 -13.70
N GLU A 21 11.47 -20.02 -14.86
CA GLU A 21 11.07 -19.00 -15.84
C GLU A 21 9.62 -19.19 -16.30
N ALA A 22 9.23 -20.43 -16.64
CA ALA A 22 7.86 -20.74 -17.04
C ALA A 22 6.83 -20.52 -15.91
N ALA A 23 7.21 -20.85 -14.67
CA ALA A 23 6.37 -20.61 -13.50
C ALA A 23 6.17 -19.11 -13.25
N LEU A 24 7.24 -18.31 -13.40
CA LEU A 24 7.17 -16.86 -13.25
C LEU A 24 6.28 -16.23 -14.33
N GLU A 25 6.43 -16.62 -15.59
CA GLU A 25 5.55 -16.14 -16.67
C GLU A 25 4.07 -16.44 -16.39
N THR A 26 3.79 -17.66 -15.91
CA THR A 26 2.44 -18.07 -15.54
C THR A 26 1.89 -17.22 -14.40
N ALA A 27 2.68 -16.96 -13.36
CA ALA A 27 2.29 -16.11 -12.24
C ALA A 27 1.94 -14.69 -12.70
N GLN A 28 2.77 -14.08 -13.54
CA GLN A 28 2.51 -12.73 -14.07
C GLN A 28 1.22 -12.66 -14.89
N ARG A 29 0.92 -13.70 -15.67
CA ARG A 29 -0.34 -13.79 -16.42
C ARG A 29 -1.55 -13.86 -15.50
N LEU A 30 -1.47 -14.65 -14.43
CA LEU A 30 -2.56 -14.77 -13.45
C LEU A 30 -2.78 -13.47 -12.69
N ILE A 31 -1.71 -12.80 -12.25
CA ILE A 31 -1.79 -11.47 -11.62
C ILE A 31 -2.50 -10.50 -12.55
N GLY A 32 -2.09 -10.41 -13.83
CA GLY A 32 -2.76 -9.53 -14.77
C GLY A 32 -4.22 -9.91 -15.05
N ILE A 33 -4.64 -11.16 -14.86
CA ILE A 33 -6.06 -11.55 -14.90
C ILE A 33 -6.80 -11.01 -13.67
N LEU A 34 -6.22 -11.14 -12.48
CA LEU A 34 -6.79 -10.62 -11.24
C LEU A 34 -6.91 -9.09 -11.28
N ASP A 35 -5.87 -8.38 -11.70
CA ASP A 35 -5.89 -6.91 -11.83
C ASP A 35 -7.04 -6.43 -12.73
N ARG A 36 -7.34 -7.17 -13.80
CA ARG A 36 -8.47 -6.85 -14.68
C ARG A 36 -9.82 -7.21 -14.07
N ALA A 37 -9.87 -8.23 -13.21
CA ALA A 37 -11.08 -8.68 -12.55
C ALA A 37 -11.46 -7.77 -11.37
N ASP A 38 -10.47 -7.24 -10.64
CA ASP A 38 -10.67 -6.36 -9.48
C ASP A 38 -11.11 -4.93 -9.86
N GLY A 39 -11.09 -4.59 -11.15
CA GLY A 39 -11.50 -3.28 -11.65
C GLY A 39 -10.42 -2.21 -11.45
N ASN A 40 -10.75 -0.95 -11.74
CA ASN A 40 -9.83 0.15 -11.50
C ASN A 40 -10.00 0.63 -10.05
N PRO A 41 -8.97 0.54 -9.18
CA PRO A 41 -9.05 1.01 -7.80
C PRO A 41 -9.25 2.53 -7.71
N ASP A 42 -8.94 3.28 -8.77
CA ASP A 42 -9.18 4.72 -8.87
C ASP A 42 -10.61 5.07 -9.35
N LEU A 43 -11.48 4.07 -9.60
CA LEU A 43 -12.90 4.29 -9.88
C LEU A 43 -13.71 4.22 -8.57
N GLU A 44 -13.91 5.37 -7.96
CA GLU A 44 -14.85 5.56 -6.84
C GLU A 44 -16.27 5.80 -7.39
N ASP A 45 -17.27 5.17 -6.78
CA ASP A 45 -18.69 5.41 -7.10
C ASP A 45 -19.10 6.78 -6.55
N GLY A 46 -19.39 7.73 -7.45
CA GLY A 46 -19.69 9.12 -7.11
C GLY A 46 -18.70 10.15 -7.65
N ALA A 47 -17.50 9.78 -8.10
CA ALA A 47 -16.50 10.72 -8.64
C ALA A 47 -16.34 12.01 -7.78
N ASP A 48 -16.62 13.19 -8.34
CA ASP A 48 -16.56 14.50 -7.69
C ASP A 48 -17.80 14.85 -6.82
N ASP A 49 -18.72 13.89 -6.61
CA ASP A 49 -19.81 14.01 -5.64
C ASP A 49 -19.33 13.87 -4.19
N GLU A 50 -18.08 13.44 -3.98
CA GLU A 50 -17.45 13.54 -2.67
C GLU A 50 -17.16 15.02 -2.34
N PRO A 51 -17.53 15.51 -1.15
CA PRO A 51 -17.16 16.85 -0.73
C PRO A 51 -15.63 16.98 -0.77
N SER A 52 -15.12 18.07 -1.35
CA SER A 52 -13.67 18.35 -1.34
C SER A 52 -13.11 18.14 0.07
N LEU A 53 -11.88 17.62 0.22
CA LEU A 53 -11.26 17.17 1.50
C LEU A 53 -11.28 18.19 2.67
N GLY A 54 -11.75 19.42 2.45
CA GLY A 54 -11.98 20.46 3.46
C GLY A 54 -13.34 21.18 3.36
N ALA A 55 -14.30 20.67 2.57
CA ALA A 55 -15.65 21.22 2.52
C ALA A 55 -16.39 20.79 3.79
N PRO A 56 -16.94 21.74 4.57
CA PRO A 56 -17.73 21.40 5.74
C PRO A 56 -19.04 20.73 5.29
N GLU A 57 -19.18 19.45 5.63
CA GLU A 57 -20.41 18.65 5.51
C GLU A 57 -21.43 18.96 6.63
N GLY A 58 -21.14 19.97 7.46
CA GLY A 58 -22.03 20.43 8.52
C GLY A 58 -21.88 19.69 9.85
N HIS A 59 -20.90 18.80 9.99
CA HIS A 59 -20.58 18.17 11.27
C HIS A 59 -20.06 19.22 12.27
N ALA A 60 -20.52 19.14 13.52
CA ALA A 60 -20.17 20.11 14.57
C ALA A 60 -18.65 20.26 14.77
N SER A 61 -17.90 19.17 14.63
CA SER A 61 -16.43 19.16 14.69
C SER A 61 -15.78 19.94 13.54
N GLN A 62 -16.30 19.84 12.32
CA GLN A 62 -15.79 20.56 11.14
C GLN A 62 -16.04 22.07 11.27
N ILE A 63 -17.21 22.46 11.78
CA ILE A 63 -17.54 23.88 12.02
C ILE A 63 -16.62 24.50 13.07
N VAL A 64 -16.24 23.74 14.11
CA VAL A 64 -15.28 24.20 15.13
C VAL A 64 -13.89 24.41 14.53
N TRP A 65 -13.43 23.50 13.66
CA TRP A 65 -12.16 23.64 12.95
C TRP A 65 -12.15 24.82 11.97
N LEU A 66 -13.19 24.99 11.14
CA LEU A 66 -13.31 26.08 10.17
C LEU A 66 -13.30 27.46 10.83
N ARG A 67 -13.90 27.59 12.01
CA ARG A 67 -13.99 28.87 12.74
C ARG A 67 -12.68 29.31 13.39
N GLY A 68 -11.66 28.45 13.39
CA GLY A 68 -10.39 28.70 14.07
C GLY A 68 -10.60 28.74 15.58
N GLY A 69 -10.40 27.62 16.25
CA GLY A 69 -10.32 27.60 17.72
C GLY A 69 -8.96 28.12 18.16
N ASP A 70 -8.95 29.15 19.00
CA ASP A 70 -7.75 29.67 19.69
C ASP A 70 -7.39 28.85 20.94
N ARG A 71 -8.11 27.76 21.20
CA ARG A 71 -7.85 26.85 22.31
C ARG A 71 -6.71 25.91 21.95
N ASP A 72 -5.49 26.40 22.08
CA ASP A 72 -4.32 25.55 22.24
C ASP A 72 -4.40 24.84 23.60
N LEU A 73 -4.98 23.64 23.62
CA LEU A 73 -4.97 22.77 24.81
C LEU A 73 -3.58 22.16 25.07
N GLU A 74 -2.53 22.77 24.52
CA GLU A 74 -1.15 22.46 24.84
C GLU A 74 -0.91 22.86 26.28
N THR A 75 -0.94 21.88 27.18
CA THR A 75 -0.55 22.09 28.57
C THR A 75 0.90 22.54 28.54
N ILE A 76 1.18 23.77 28.99
CA ILE A 76 2.56 24.28 29.13
C ILE A 76 3.32 23.26 29.97
N ARG A 77 4.15 22.43 29.33
CA ARG A 77 5.08 21.58 30.04
C ARG A 77 6.22 22.47 30.53
N PRO A 78 6.66 22.36 31.80
CA PRO A 78 7.56 23.32 32.41
C PRO A 78 9.02 23.28 31.92
N GLU A 79 9.34 22.57 30.83
CA GLU A 79 10.72 22.53 30.31
C GLU A 79 11.24 23.83 29.66
N CYS A 80 10.43 24.89 29.56
CA CYS A 80 10.83 26.19 29.01
C CYS A 80 11.18 27.28 30.05
N LEU A 81 11.46 26.93 31.31
CA LEU A 81 12.08 27.86 32.27
C LEU A 81 13.57 27.50 32.42
N SER A 82 14.41 28.15 31.61
CA SER A 82 15.86 28.28 31.87
C SER A 82 16.16 29.59 32.57
#